data_AF-A0A3C1FX56-F1
#
_entry.id   AF-A0A3C1FX56-F1
#
_cell.length_a   1.000
_cell.length_b   1.000
_cell.length_c   1.000
_cell.angle_alpha   90.00
_cell.angle_beta   90.00
_cell.angle_gamma   90.00
#
_symmetry.space_group_name_H-M   'P 1'
#
loop_
_entity.id
_entity.type
_entity.pdbx_description
1 polymer ?
#
loop_
_entity_poly.entity_id
_entity_poly.type
_entity_poly.pdbx_seq_one_letter_code
_entity_poly.pdbx_strand_id
1 'polypeptide(L)'
;MGLIAGMIKDKDPGVRSAAIDALGKLGDRADTETVGLIAGWLRDKNPGVRSAAAWALGKLGDRVDAETVGLIAGRMRDEDPHVRSAAVDALGKLGDRVGAETVELIAGRLQDGDSDVRRAAIWALGKLGGRVDAETVRLIAGRVRDRDSDVRRAAIDALQRITAQETSLDPLWSLSTRFVRLFRAVFSGRKLR
;
A
#
# COMPACT_ATOMS: atom_id res chain seq x y z
N MET A 1 22.41 20.64 4.43
CA MET A 1 21.26 20.77 5.35
C MET A 1 20.60 22.16 5.35
N GLY A 2 21.34 23.29 5.29
CA GLY A 2 20.74 24.64 5.34
C GLY A 2 19.72 24.99 4.24
N LEU A 3 19.92 24.51 3.00
CA LEU A 3 18.96 24.74 1.90
C LEU A 3 17.65 23.95 2.06
N ILE A 4 17.73 22.72 2.58
CA ILE A 4 16.55 21.86 2.80
C ILE A 4 15.72 22.40 3.97
N ALA A 5 16.36 22.93 5.01
CA ALA A 5 15.67 23.54 6.15
C ALA A 5 14.77 24.73 5.75
N GLY A 6 15.20 25.53 4.77
CA GLY A 6 14.39 26.62 4.21
C GLY A 6 13.16 26.14 3.44
N MET A 7 13.31 25.04 2.69
CA MET A 7 12.22 24.46 1.88
C MET A 7 11.11 23.85 2.74
N ILE A 8 11.40 23.36 3.96
CA ILE A 8 10.39 22.79 4.88
C ILE A 8 9.26 23.77 5.17
N LYS A 9 9.56 25.06 5.25
CA LYS A 9 8.61 26.12 5.61
C LYS A 9 8.21 27.00 4.44
N ASP A 10 8.58 26.61 3.22
CA ASP A 10 8.22 27.40 2.04
C ASP A 10 6.68 27.49 1.93
N LYS A 11 6.19 28.66 1.52
CA LYS A 11 4.74 28.90 1.36
C LYS A 11 4.20 28.13 0.16
N ASP A 12 5.03 27.91 -0.86
CA ASP A 12 4.66 27.22 -2.09
C ASP A 12 4.67 25.69 -1.88
N PRO A 13 3.52 25.01 -2.01
CA PRO A 13 3.47 23.55 -1.93
C PRO A 13 4.31 22.85 -3.01
N GLY A 14 4.51 23.45 -4.18
CA GLY A 14 5.37 22.92 -5.23
C GLY A 14 6.83 22.85 -4.82
N VAL A 15 7.32 23.87 -4.12
CA VAL A 15 8.69 23.88 -3.55
C VAL A 15 8.83 22.81 -2.48
N ARG A 16 7.83 22.66 -1.60
CA ARG A 16 7.83 21.60 -0.57
C ARG A 16 7.82 20.20 -1.20
N SER A 17 6.99 19.96 -2.21
CA SER A 17 6.95 18.69 -2.94
C SER A 17 8.26 18.39 -3.68
N ALA A 18 8.87 19.39 -4.31
CA ALA A 18 10.18 19.21 -4.96
C ALA A 18 11.28 18.86 -3.95
N ALA A 19 11.23 19.44 -2.75
CA ALA A 19 12.14 19.09 -1.67
C ALA A 19 11.92 17.63 -1.20
N ILE A 20 10.67 17.20 -1.03
CA ILE A 20 10.32 15.80 -0.74
C ILE A 20 10.89 14.86 -1.79
N ASP A 21 10.70 15.16 -3.07
CA ASP A 21 11.19 14.33 -4.16
C ASP A 21 12.71 14.23 -4.18
N ALA A 22 13.40 15.34 -3.90
CA ALA A 22 14.86 15.34 -3.80
C ALA A 22 15.35 14.47 -2.63
N LEU A 23 14.70 14.56 -1.47
CA LEU A 23 15.05 13.73 -0.30
C LEU A 23 14.71 12.24 -0.52
N GLY A 24 13.57 11.94 -1.14
CA GLY A 24 13.17 10.57 -1.46
C GLY A 24 14.09 9.87 -2.46
N LYS A 25 14.80 10.64 -3.31
CA LYS A 25 15.82 10.11 -4.23
C LYS A 25 17.13 9.70 -3.54
N LEU A 26 17.31 10.02 -2.26
CA LEU A 26 18.49 9.57 -1.51
C LEU A 26 18.52 8.05 -1.34
N GLY A 27 17.35 7.38 -1.35
CA GLY A 27 17.25 5.93 -1.19
C GLY A 27 18.01 5.47 0.06
N ASP A 28 18.94 4.53 -0.13
CA ASP A 28 19.74 3.95 0.96
C ASP A 28 20.65 4.97 1.68
N ARG A 29 20.87 6.15 1.09
CA ARG A 29 21.66 7.24 1.68
C ARG A 29 20.87 8.10 2.66
N ALA A 30 19.56 7.89 2.79
CA ALA A 30 18.73 8.65 3.73
C ALA A 30 19.06 8.27 5.18
N ASP A 31 19.43 9.24 5.99
CA ASP A 31 19.58 9.08 7.44
C ASP A 31 18.22 9.21 8.16
N THR A 32 18.22 8.91 9.47
CA THR A 32 17.00 8.99 10.29
C THR A 32 16.43 10.40 10.34
N GLU A 33 17.28 11.43 10.33
CA GLU A 33 16.83 12.82 10.29
C GLU A 33 16.05 13.10 9.00
N THR A 34 16.57 12.67 7.85
CA THR A 34 15.89 12.78 6.55
C THR A 34 14.53 12.08 6.55
N VAL A 35 14.45 10.87 7.10
CA VAL A 35 13.17 10.14 7.23
C VAL A 35 12.19 10.93 8.09
N GLY A 36 12.62 11.44 9.25
CA GLY A 36 11.82 12.26 10.15
C GLY A 36 11.33 13.56 9.51
N LEU A 37 12.18 14.22 8.72
CA LEU A 37 11.81 15.41 7.95
C LEU A 37 10.69 15.12 6.95
N ILE A 38 10.82 14.02 6.17
CA ILE A 38 9.77 13.62 5.23
C ILE A 38 8.48 13.26 5.97
N ALA A 39 8.57 12.54 7.08
CA ALA A 39 7.43 12.16 7.91
C ALA A 39 6.65 13.38 8.43
N GLY A 40 7.34 14.49 8.72
CA GLY A 40 6.71 15.76 9.12
C GLY A 40 5.71 16.29 8.08
N TRP A 41 6.01 16.15 6.78
CA TRP A 41 5.15 16.61 5.69
C TRP A 41 3.90 15.73 5.45
N LEU A 42 3.78 14.57 6.09
CA LEU A 42 2.52 13.82 6.10
C LEU A 42 1.38 14.64 6.71
N ARG A 43 1.67 15.68 7.51
CA ARG A 43 0.68 16.56 8.15
C ARG A 43 0.52 17.91 7.43
N ASP A 44 1.09 18.07 6.24
CA ASP A 44 0.99 19.31 5.48
C ASP A 44 -0.46 19.65 5.12
N LYS A 45 -0.78 20.94 5.10
CA LYS A 45 -2.12 21.43 4.71
C LYS A 45 -2.47 21.08 3.26
N ASN A 46 -1.49 20.93 2.38
CA ASN A 46 -1.69 20.64 0.98
C ASN A 46 -1.66 19.11 0.73
N PRO A 47 -2.69 18.53 0.10
CA PRO A 47 -2.75 17.08 -0.16
C PRO A 47 -1.65 16.59 -1.12
N GLY A 48 -1.21 17.42 -2.07
CA GLY A 48 -0.09 17.11 -2.94
C GLY A 48 1.22 16.92 -2.17
N VAL A 49 1.45 17.72 -1.13
CA VAL A 49 2.61 17.57 -0.24
C VAL A 49 2.49 16.32 0.63
N ARG A 50 1.29 16.05 1.19
CA ARG A 50 1.05 14.83 1.99
C ARG A 50 1.25 13.55 1.19
N SER A 51 0.73 13.51 -0.04
CA SER A 51 0.86 12.36 -0.94
C SER A 51 2.32 12.18 -1.38
N ALA A 52 3.02 13.27 -1.76
CA ALA A 52 4.45 13.21 -2.07
C ALA A 52 5.26 12.64 -0.89
N ALA A 53 4.97 13.06 0.33
CA ALA A 53 5.65 12.55 1.53
C ALA A 53 5.44 11.04 1.72
N ALA A 54 4.20 10.55 1.58
CA ALA A 54 3.92 9.11 1.65
C ALA A 54 4.66 8.34 0.55
N TRP A 55 4.64 8.85 -0.69
CA TRP A 55 5.37 8.25 -1.82
C TRP A 55 6.88 8.17 -1.59
N ALA A 56 7.48 9.24 -1.08
CA ALA A 56 8.91 9.30 -0.78
C ALA A 56 9.29 8.29 0.32
N LEU A 57 8.53 8.24 1.41
CA LEU A 57 8.77 7.26 2.49
C LEU A 57 8.67 5.82 1.97
N GLY A 58 7.68 5.51 1.14
CA GLY A 58 7.58 4.19 0.50
C GLY A 58 8.78 3.83 -0.39
N LYS A 59 9.47 4.82 -0.97
CA LYS A 59 10.71 4.59 -1.74
C LYS A 59 11.94 4.37 -0.86
N LEU A 60 11.95 4.94 0.35
CA LEU A 60 13.05 4.79 1.30
C LEU A 60 13.10 3.41 1.97
N GLY A 61 12.02 2.61 1.88
CA GLY A 61 12.06 1.18 2.19
C GLY A 61 12.57 0.88 3.60
N ASP A 62 13.71 0.20 3.67
CA ASP A 62 14.34 -0.28 4.91
C ASP A 62 14.88 0.84 5.81
N ARG A 63 14.77 2.11 5.41
CA ARG A 63 15.08 3.26 6.26
C ARG A 63 13.92 3.73 7.14
N VAL A 64 12.67 3.37 6.82
CA VAL A 64 11.45 3.86 7.48
C VAL A 64 11.11 3.10 8.77
N ASP A 65 11.34 3.68 9.94
CA ASP A 65 11.01 3.05 11.23
C ASP A 65 9.50 2.77 11.44
N ALA A 66 9.21 1.97 12.48
CA ALA A 66 7.84 1.55 12.81
C ALA A 66 6.92 2.71 13.20
N GLU A 67 7.45 3.75 13.83
CA GLU A 67 6.69 4.97 14.14
C GLU A 67 6.22 5.65 12.85
N THR A 68 7.13 5.79 11.88
CA THR A 68 6.84 6.38 10.58
C THR A 68 5.87 5.52 9.77
N VAL A 69 5.96 4.19 9.86
CA VAL A 69 4.93 3.28 9.31
C VAL A 69 3.55 3.61 9.87
N GLY A 70 3.44 3.85 11.17
CA GLY A 70 2.19 4.27 11.82
C GLY A 70 1.67 5.62 11.31
N LEU A 71 2.57 6.60 11.08
CA LEU A 71 2.21 7.89 10.50
C LEU A 71 1.67 7.75 9.07
N ILE A 72 2.29 6.91 8.24
CA ILE A 72 1.81 6.60 6.89
C ILE A 72 0.44 5.91 6.97
N ALA A 73 0.26 4.95 7.87
CA ALA A 73 -1.03 4.27 8.05
C ALA A 73 -2.16 5.23 8.43
N GLY A 74 -1.86 6.26 9.22
CA GLY A 74 -2.80 7.34 9.53
C GLY A 74 -3.29 8.13 8.31
N ARG A 75 -2.57 8.12 7.18
CA ARG A 75 -2.98 8.78 5.92
C ARG A 75 -3.93 7.95 5.06
N MET A 76 -4.19 6.69 5.39
CA MET A 76 -5.24 5.92 4.72
C MET A 76 -6.66 6.42 5.01
N ARG A 77 -6.83 7.38 5.95
CA ARG A 77 -8.10 8.03 6.31
C ARG A 77 -8.16 9.50 5.86
N ASP A 78 -7.22 9.92 5.01
CA ASP A 78 -7.20 11.28 4.49
C ASP A 78 -8.45 11.60 3.65
N GLU A 79 -8.88 12.85 3.67
CA GLU A 79 -10.01 13.32 2.85
C GLU A 79 -9.72 13.17 1.35
N ASP A 80 -8.46 13.36 0.97
CA ASP A 80 -8.02 13.32 -0.41
C ASP A 80 -7.69 11.88 -0.86
N PRO A 81 -8.32 11.38 -1.94
CA PRO A 81 -8.10 10.03 -2.44
C PRO A 81 -6.67 9.78 -2.94
N HIS A 82 -5.96 10.80 -3.44
CA HIS A 82 -4.56 10.68 -3.84
C HIS A 82 -3.66 10.48 -2.62
N VAL A 83 -3.97 11.12 -1.49
CA VAL A 83 -3.25 10.87 -0.23
C VAL A 83 -3.54 9.47 0.30
N ARG A 84 -4.80 9.03 0.27
CA ARG A 84 -5.16 7.66 0.69
C ARG A 84 -4.46 6.60 -0.15
N SER A 85 -4.48 6.72 -1.47
CA SER A 85 -3.83 5.77 -2.38
C SER A 85 -2.30 5.79 -2.22
N ALA A 86 -1.69 6.97 -2.10
CA ALA A 86 -0.26 7.12 -1.82
C ALA A 86 0.17 6.42 -0.52
N ALA A 87 -0.63 6.56 0.54
CA ALA A 87 -0.36 5.89 1.82
C ALA A 87 -0.41 4.36 1.68
N VAL A 88 -1.42 3.84 1.01
CA VAL A 88 -1.58 2.40 0.77
C VAL A 88 -0.42 1.85 -0.09
N ASP A 89 -0.06 2.53 -1.17
CA ASP A 89 1.05 2.16 -2.03
C ASP A 89 2.39 2.17 -1.26
N ALA A 90 2.60 3.18 -0.42
CA ALA A 90 3.79 3.27 0.42
C ALA A 90 3.89 2.08 1.37
N LEU A 91 2.81 1.73 2.07
CA LEU A 91 2.78 0.57 2.96
C LEU A 91 3.03 -0.75 2.20
N GLY A 92 2.42 -0.92 1.03
CA GLY A 92 2.71 -2.07 0.16
C GLY A 92 4.19 -2.16 -0.22
N LYS A 93 4.88 -1.03 -0.41
CA LYS A 93 6.33 -1.01 -0.68
C LYS A 93 7.17 -1.41 0.52
N LEU A 94 6.75 -1.02 1.73
CA LEU A 94 7.45 -1.32 2.98
C LEU A 94 7.35 -2.80 3.39
N GLY A 95 6.43 -3.57 2.80
CA GLY A 95 6.42 -5.03 2.89
C GLY A 95 6.38 -5.54 4.34
N ASP A 96 7.37 -6.35 4.72
CA ASP A 96 7.44 -7.04 6.02
C ASP A 96 7.45 -6.11 7.25
N ARG A 97 7.76 -4.83 7.03
CA ARG A 97 7.73 -3.80 8.08
C ARG A 97 6.32 -3.39 8.50
N VAL A 98 5.33 -3.67 7.66
CA VAL A 98 3.92 -3.36 7.93
C VAL A 98 3.36 -4.39 8.90
N GLY A 99 2.90 -4.02 10.10
CA GLY A 99 2.30 -4.96 11.05
C GLY A 99 0.94 -5.51 10.59
N ALA A 100 0.49 -6.62 11.20
CA ALA A 100 -0.79 -7.28 10.86
C ALA A 100 -2.00 -6.33 10.94
N GLU A 101 -2.07 -5.48 11.98
CA GLU A 101 -3.11 -4.45 12.11
C GLU A 101 -3.15 -3.51 10.89
N THR A 102 -1.98 -3.15 10.36
CA THR A 102 -1.93 -2.29 9.16
C THR A 102 -2.34 -3.05 7.90
N VAL A 103 -2.08 -4.35 7.81
CA VAL A 103 -2.60 -5.20 6.72
C VAL A 103 -4.14 -5.21 6.73
N GLU A 104 -4.77 -5.34 7.90
CA GLU A 104 -6.23 -5.26 8.04
C GLU A 104 -6.77 -3.88 7.63
N LEU A 105 -6.08 -2.80 7.99
CA LEU A 105 -6.46 -1.44 7.56
C LEU A 105 -6.37 -1.29 6.04
N ILE A 106 -5.36 -1.88 5.39
CA ILE A 106 -5.25 -1.92 3.92
C ILE A 106 -6.40 -2.75 3.32
N ALA A 107 -6.75 -3.90 3.91
CA ALA A 107 -7.90 -4.69 3.48
C ALA A 107 -9.21 -3.88 3.51
N GLY A 108 -9.39 -3.03 4.52
CA GLY A 108 -10.50 -2.09 4.60
C GLY A 108 -10.56 -1.06 3.46
N ARG A 109 -9.45 -0.80 2.74
CA ARG A 109 -9.43 0.09 1.57
C ARG A 109 -9.91 -0.58 0.28
N LEU A 110 -10.14 -1.90 0.26
CA LEU A 110 -10.78 -2.59 -0.86
C LEU A 110 -12.21 -2.10 -1.15
N GLN A 111 -12.85 -1.41 -0.19
CA GLN A 111 -14.20 -0.86 -0.31
C GLN A 111 -14.22 0.67 -0.47
N ASP A 112 -13.06 1.32 -0.69
CA ASP A 112 -12.99 2.76 -0.85
C ASP A 112 -13.85 3.24 -2.05
N GLY A 113 -14.47 4.42 -1.91
CA GLY A 113 -15.29 5.00 -2.97
C GLY A 113 -14.48 5.31 -4.23
N ASP A 114 -13.20 5.62 -4.06
CA ASP A 114 -12.27 5.96 -5.12
C ASP A 114 -11.58 4.71 -5.72
N SER A 115 -11.52 4.60 -7.04
CA SER A 115 -10.96 3.41 -7.70
C SER A 115 -9.45 3.32 -7.59
N ASP A 116 -8.72 4.43 -7.53
CA ASP A 116 -7.27 4.41 -7.34
C ASP A 116 -6.90 3.89 -5.95
N VAL A 117 -7.68 4.25 -4.93
CA VAL A 117 -7.49 3.71 -3.58
C VAL A 117 -7.78 2.21 -3.54
N ARG A 118 -8.87 1.74 -4.17
CA ARG A 118 -9.16 0.30 -4.27
C ARG A 118 -8.04 -0.46 -5.01
N ARG A 119 -7.56 0.10 -6.12
CA ARG A 119 -6.46 -0.47 -6.93
C ARG A 119 -5.16 -0.54 -6.12
N ALA A 120 -4.81 0.52 -5.40
CA ALA A 120 -3.65 0.56 -4.50
C ALA A 120 -3.75 -0.51 -3.41
N ALA A 121 -4.92 -0.68 -2.79
CA ALA A 121 -5.14 -1.69 -1.77
C ALA A 121 -4.94 -3.11 -2.29
N ILE A 122 -5.50 -3.41 -3.46
CA ILE A 122 -5.31 -4.71 -4.11
C ILE A 122 -3.83 -4.96 -4.43
N TRP A 123 -3.14 -3.96 -4.97
CA TRP A 123 -1.72 -4.08 -5.29
C TRP A 123 -0.87 -4.33 -4.03
N ALA A 124 -1.09 -3.54 -2.97
CA ALA A 124 -0.36 -3.66 -1.71
C ALA A 124 -0.58 -5.04 -1.07
N LEU A 125 -1.82 -5.52 -1.01
CA LEU A 125 -2.14 -6.85 -0.47
C LEU A 125 -1.54 -7.97 -1.31
N GLY A 126 -1.57 -7.84 -2.65
CA GLY A 126 -0.91 -8.79 -3.54
C GLY A 126 0.60 -8.87 -3.33
N LYS A 127 1.24 -7.75 -2.94
CA LYS A 127 2.66 -7.71 -2.59
C LYS A 127 2.93 -8.26 -1.19
N LEU A 128 2.04 -8.04 -0.23
CA LEU A 128 2.12 -8.56 1.14
C LEU A 128 1.86 -10.07 1.22
N GLY A 129 1.13 -10.63 0.25
CA GLY A 129 1.22 -12.06 -0.03
C GLY A 129 0.70 -12.96 1.09
N GLY A 130 1.51 -13.94 1.50
CA GLY A 130 1.19 -14.92 2.57
C GLY A 130 0.88 -14.32 3.95
N ARG A 131 0.99 -12.99 4.10
CA ARG A 131 0.58 -12.23 5.29
C ARG A 131 -0.90 -11.82 5.25
N VAL A 132 -1.57 -12.09 4.14
CA VAL A 132 -2.98 -11.78 3.90
C VAL A 132 -3.83 -12.99 4.24
N ASP A 133 -4.87 -12.79 5.05
CA ASP A 133 -5.75 -13.88 5.47
C ASP A 133 -6.75 -14.31 4.39
N ALA A 134 -7.40 -15.45 4.61
CA ALA A 134 -8.34 -16.01 3.65
C ALA A 134 -9.56 -15.11 3.39
N GLU A 135 -9.98 -14.30 4.37
CA GLU A 135 -11.09 -13.36 4.20
C GLU A 135 -10.69 -12.20 3.28
N THR A 136 -9.51 -11.63 3.48
CA THR A 136 -9.01 -10.57 2.61
C THR A 136 -8.85 -11.05 1.17
N VAL A 137 -8.44 -12.30 0.95
CA VAL A 137 -8.41 -12.88 -0.40
C VAL A 137 -9.81 -13.00 -1.00
N ARG A 138 -10.85 -13.35 -0.22
CA ARG A 138 -12.25 -13.29 -0.72
C ARG A 138 -12.64 -11.88 -1.13
N LEU A 139 -12.26 -10.87 -0.35
CA LEU A 139 -12.53 -9.48 -0.67
C LEU A 139 -11.85 -9.06 -1.99
N ILE A 140 -10.57 -9.44 -2.19
CA ILE A 140 -9.86 -9.22 -3.46
C ILE A 140 -10.57 -9.95 -4.61
N ALA A 141 -10.98 -11.21 -4.40
CA ALA A 141 -11.72 -11.98 -5.40
C ALA A 141 -13.06 -11.32 -5.78
N GLY A 142 -13.74 -10.66 -4.83
CA GLY A 142 -14.92 -9.85 -5.13
C GLY A 142 -14.65 -8.66 -6.06
N ARG A 143 -13.41 -8.16 -6.13
CA ARG A 143 -13.02 -7.03 -7.00
C ARG A 143 -12.77 -7.42 -8.46
N VAL A 144 -12.79 -8.70 -8.83
CA VAL A 144 -12.74 -9.10 -10.26
C VAL A 144 -13.98 -8.64 -11.04
N ARG A 145 -15.04 -8.23 -10.34
CA ARG A 145 -16.26 -7.63 -10.90
C ARG A 145 -16.41 -6.15 -10.57
N ASP A 146 -15.32 -5.47 -10.17
CA ASP A 146 -15.36 -4.04 -9.91
C ASP A 146 -15.80 -3.25 -11.16
N ARG A 147 -16.47 -2.11 -10.93
CA ARG A 147 -16.89 -1.19 -11.99
C ARG A 147 -15.70 -0.66 -12.80
N ASP A 148 -14.55 -0.48 -12.15
CA ASP A 148 -13.33 0.03 -12.73
C ASP A 148 -12.47 -1.09 -13.33
N SER A 149 -12.03 -0.92 -14.58
CA SER A 149 -11.25 -1.94 -15.29
C SER A 149 -9.87 -2.17 -14.72
N ASP A 150 -9.22 -1.14 -14.17
CA ASP A 150 -7.90 -1.26 -13.57
C ASP A 150 -7.98 -1.97 -12.22
N VAL A 151 -9.06 -1.74 -11.47
CA VAL A 151 -9.35 -2.50 -10.25
C VAL A 151 -9.58 -3.98 -10.57
N ARG A 152 -10.35 -4.31 -11.62
CA ARG A 152 -10.55 -5.71 -12.03
C ARG A 152 -9.24 -6.40 -12.41
N ARG A 153 -8.40 -5.74 -13.21
CA ARG A 153 -7.09 -6.25 -13.63
C ARG A 153 -6.17 -6.44 -12.44
N ALA A 154 -6.07 -5.44 -11.56
CA ALA A 154 -5.27 -5.54 -10.34
C ALA A 154 -5.71 -6.72 -9.47
N ALA A 155 -7.03 -6.99 -9.37
CA ALA A 155 -7.54 -8.11 -8.58
C ALA A 155 -7.05 -9.46 -9.11
N ILE A 156 -7.09 -9.65 -10.44
CA ILE A 156 -6.59 -10.87 -11.08
C ILE A 156 -5.09 -11.04 -10.82
N ASP A 157 -4.31 -9.97 -11.03
CA ASP A 157 -2.85 -10.01 -10.82
C ASP A 157 -2.48 -10.28 -9.37
N ALA A 158 -3.19 -9.68 -8.41
CA ALA A 158 -2.95 -9.88 -6.99
C ALA A 158 -3.24 -11.32 -6.55
N LEU A 159 -4.36 -11.90 -7.01
CA LEU A 159 -4.70 -13.30 -6.73
C LEU A 159 -3.65 -14.25 -7.30
N GLN A 160 -3.20 -14.01 -8.53
CA GLN A 160 -2.12 -14.79 -9.15
C GLN A 160 -0.84 -14.73 -8.31
N ARG A 161 -0.42 -13.52 -7.89
CA ARG A 161 0.77 -13.33 -7.03
C ARG A 161 0.66 -14.07 -5.70
N ILE A 162 -0.46 -13.93 -5.00
CA ILE A 162 -0.69 -14.59 -3.71
C ILE A 162 -0.61 -16.12 -3.87
N THR A 163 -1.27 -16.68 -4.90
CA THR A 163 -1.24 -18.13 -5.14
C THR A 163 0.14 -18.66 -5.55
N ALA A 164 0.90 -17.89 -6.33
CA ALA A 164 2.26 -18.27 -6.73
C ALA A 164 3.20 -18.34 -5.52
N GLN A 165 3.05 -17.43 -4.56
CA GLN A 165 3.84 -17.43 -3.33
C GLN A 165 3.50 -18.63 -2.43
N GLU A 166 2.22 -18.99 -2.30
CA GLU A 166 1.81 -20.20 -1.56
C GLU A 166 2.33 -21.49 -2.21
N THR A 167 2.30 -21.59 -3.55
CA THR A 167 2.75 -22.79 -4.28
C THR A 167 4.26 -23.00 -4.17
N SER A 168 5.03 -21.93 -3.98
CA SER A 168 6.49 -22.01 -3.79
C SER A 168 6.91 -22.63 -2.45
N LEU A 169 5.98 -22.82 -1.50
CA LEU A 169 6.27 -23.29 -0.14
C LEU A 169 5.98 -24.78 0.10
N ASP A 170 5.46 -25.57 -0.86
CA ASP A 170 5.37 -27.04 -0.71
C ASP A 170 5.06 -27.83 -2.01
N PRO A 171 5.90 -28.78 -2.49
CA PRO A 171 5.68 -29.48 -3.77
C PRO A 171 4.77 -30.72 -3.73
N LEU A 172 4.29 -31.21 -2.57
CA LEU A 172 3.92 -32.63 -2.45
C LEU A 172 2.44 -33.03 -2.20
N TRP A 173 1.45 -32.14 -2.22
CA TRP A 173 0.05 -32.58 -2.09
C TRP A 173 -0.98 -31.57 -2.61
N SER A 174 -1.53 -31.89 -3.76
CA SER A 174 -2.56 -31.14 -4.49
C SER A 174 -3.97 -31.17 -3.88
N LEU A 175 -4.14 -31.43 -2.57
CA LEU A 175 -5.49 -31.64 -1.98
C LEU A 175 -5.78 -30.97 -0.62
N SER A 176 -4.85 -30.17 -0.10
CA SER A 176 -5.08 -29.18 0.96
C SER A 176 -5.96 -27.99 0.59
N THR A 177 -5.38 -26.87 0.23
CA THR A 177 -5.66 -25.71 1.07
C THR A 177 -6.90 -24.92 0.66
N ARG A 178 -7.56 -24.26 1.64
CA ARG A 178 -8.70 -23.32 1.54
C ARG A 178 -8.87 -22.57 0.21
N PHE A 179 -7.78 -22.24 -0.47
CA PHE A 179 -7.69 -21.43 -1.66
C PHE A 179 -8.08 -22.12 -2.97
N VAL A 180 -7.79 -23.40 -3.19
CA VAL A 180 -8.26 -24.10 -4.42
C VAL A 180 -9.79 -24.20 -4.43
N ARG A 181 -10.39 -24.41 -3.25
CA ARG A 181 -11.85 -24.37 -3.07
C ARG A 181 -12.40 -22.96 -3.25
N LEU A 182 -11.69 -21.94 -2.75
CA LEU A 182 -12.08 -20.54 -2.92
C LEU A 182 -12.01 -20.12 -4.39
N PHE A 183 -10.94 -20.45 -5.09
CA PHE A 183 -10.77 -20.16 -6.52
C PHE A 183 -11.84 -20.88 -7.34
N ARG A 184 -12.08 -22.18 -7.08
CA ARG A 184 -13.21 -22.88 -7.70
C ARG A 184 -14.54 -22.22 -7.37
N ALA A 185 -14.81 -21.79 -6.14
CA ALA A 185 -16.08 -21.15 -5.78
C ALA A 185 -16.27 -19.78 -6.46
N VAL A 186 -15.24 -18.95 -6.46
CA VAL A 186 -15.24 -17.60 -7.06
C VAL A 186 -15.45 -17.69 -8.58
N PHE A 187 -14.77 -18.62 -9.25
CA PHE A 187 -14.79 -18.73 -10.71
C PHE A 187 -15.85 -19.71 -11.25
N SER A 188 -16.41 -20.62 -10.44
CA SER A 188 -17.50 -21.53 -10.86
C SER A 188 -18.92 -21.02 -10.56
N GLY A 189 -19.07 -19.86 -9.91
CA GLY A 189 -20.37 -19.28 -9.59
C GLY A 189 -21.19 -20.03 -8.53
N ARG A 190 -20.63 -21.05 -7.88
CA ARG A 190 -21.32 -21.81 -6.81
C ARG A 190 -21.04 -21.18 -5.45
N LYS A 191 -22.12 -20.85 -4.71
CA LYS A 191 -22.02 -20.53 -3.28
C LYS A 191 -21.46 -21.75 -2.54
N LEU A 192 -20.40 -21.56 -1.75
CA LEU A 192 -19.90 -22.55 -0.81
C LEU A 192 -21.02 -22.78 0.22
N ARG A 193 -21.52 -24.02 0.32
CA ARG A 193 -22.41 -24.48 1.39
C ARG A 193 -21.58 -24.94 2.58
#